data_AF-F9Z4B3-F1
#
_entry.id   AF-F9Z4B3-F1
#
_cell.length_a   1.000
_cell.length_b   1.000
_cell.length_c   1.000
_cell.angle_alpha   90.00
_cell.angle_beta   90.00
_cell.angle_gamma   90.00
#
_symmetry.space_group_name_H-M   'P 1'
#
loop_
_entity.id
_entity.type
_entity.pdbx_description
1 polymer ?
#
loop_
_entity_poly.entity_id
_entity_poly.type
_entity_poly.pdbx_seq_one_letter_code
_entity_poly.pdbx_strand_id
1 'polypeptide(L)'
;MRIKIFILALFISLNLWAQKEGFVIRGYIPGMPDGVKVTLMEKEGKRSTKAETIVKDERFELKGRVWKSHATLTLLATQDCPLWLQYD
;
A
#
# COMPACT_ATOMS: atom_id res chain seq x y z
N MET A 1 -12.57 -5.87 40.21
CA MET A 1 -12.27 -6.73 39.03
C MET A 1 -13.06 -6.37 37.78
N ARG A 2 -14.32 -5.92 37.86
CA ARG A 2 -15.17 -5.60 36.69
C ARG A 2 -14.60 -4.52 35.76
N ILE A 3 -14.16 -3.37 36.28
CA ILE A 3 -13.61 -2.25 35.47
C ILE A 3 -12.34 -2.62 34.67
N LYS A 4 -11.47 -3.48 35.21
CA LYS A 4 -10.24 -3.89 34.51
C LYS A 4 -10.55 -4.71 33.24
N ILE A 5 -11.62 -5.51 33.28
CA ILE A 5 -12.07 -6.31 32.13
C ILE A 5 -12.64 -5.40 31.05
N PHE A 6 -13.40 -4.36 31.42
CA PHE A 6 -13.95 -3.40 30.47
C PHE A 6 -12.86 -2.59 29.75
N ILE A 7 -11.82 -2.14 30.46
CA ILE A 7 -10.70 -1.41 29.85
C ILE A 7 -9.94 -2.30 28.87
N LEU A 8 -9.68 -3.56 29.22
CA LEU A 8 -9.02 -4.51 28.34
C LEU A 8 -9.85 -4.80 27.08
N ALA A 9 -11.17 -5.01 27.24
CA ALA A 9 -12.08 -5.21 26.12
C ALA A 9 -12.15 -3.98 25.19
N LEU A 10 -12.14 -2.77 25.76
CA LEU A 10 -12.12 -1.52 25.01
C LEU A 10 -10.83 -1.39 24.19
N PHE A 11 -9.67 -1.67 24.79
CA PHE A 11 -8.39 -1.69 24.07
C PHE A 11 -8.38 -2.70 22.92
N ILE A 12 -8.92 -3.91 23.11
CA ILE A 12 -9.00 -4.92 22.04
C ILE A 12 -9.89 -4.42 20.89
N SER A 13 -11.05 -3.83 21.21
CA SER A 13 -11.98 -3.31 20.18
C SER A 13 -11.39 -2.16 19.35
N LEU A 14 -10.62 -1.26 19.97
CA LEU A 14 -9.94 -0.15 19.27
C LEU A 14 -8.87 -0.66 18.30
N ASN A 15 -8.11 -1.70 18.68
CA ASN A 15 -7.07 -2.29 17.83
C ASN A 15 -7.64 -3.04 16.62
N LEU A 16 -8.79 -3.73 16.78
CA LEU A 16 -9.45 -4.40 15.66
C LEU A 16 -9.97 -3.43 14.60
N TRP A 17 -10.43 -2.24 15.02
CA TRP A 17 -10.99 -1.25 14.10
C TRP A 17 -9.92 -0.43 13.39
N ALA A 18 -8.75 -0.24 14.01
CA ALA A 18 -7.69 0.61 13.50
C ALA A 18 -6.95 0.09 12.25
N GLN A 19 -7.12 -1.18 11.84
CA GLN A 19 -6.32 -1.82 10.78
C GLN A 19 -7.06 -2.12 9.47
N LYS A 20 -8.26 -1.57 9.25
CA LYS A 20 -9.10 -2.00 8.12
C LYS A 20 -8.89 -1.24 6.81
N GLU A 21 -8.11 -0.16 6.81
CA GLU A 21 -8.01 0.71 5.63
C GLU A 21 -6.94 0.22 4.65
N GLY A 22 -7.39 -0.23 3.49
CA GLY A 22 -6.54 -0.43 2.33
C GLY A 22 -6.29 0.86 1.56
N PHE A 23 -5.50 0.77 0.50
CA PHE A 23 -5.25 1.88 -0.41
C PHE A 23 -5.58 1.49 -1.84
N VAL A 24 -5.91 2.51 -2.65
CA VAL A 24 -6.02 2.41 -4.11
C VAL A 24 -5.17 3.53 -4.70
N ILE A 25 -4.10 3.18 -5.41
CA ILE A 25 -3.26 4.14 -6.14
C ILE A 25 -3.62 4.04 -7.62
N ARG A 26 -4.06 5.15 -8.20
CA ARG A 26 -4.33 5.26 -9.63
C ARG A 26 -3.26 6.11 -10.28
N GLY A 27 -2.83 5.72 -11.47
CA GLY A 27 -1.91 6.54 -12.25
C GLY A 27 -2.18 6.39 -13.74
N TYR A 28 -1.70 7.39 -14.47
CA TYR A 28 -1.72 7.47 -15.93
C TYR A 28 -0.31 7.80 -16.39
N ILE A 29 0.25 6.98 -17.27
CA ILE A 29 1.59 7.16 -17.83
C ILE A 29 1.43 7.15 -19.35
N PRO A 30 1.49 8.32 -20.02
CA PRO A 30 1.38 8.41 -21.47
C PRO A 30 2.40 7.52 -22.17
N GLY A 31 1.96 6.77 -23.18
CA GLY A 31 2.79 5.85 -23.94
C GLY A 31 3.16 4.55 -23.23
N MET A 32 2.63 4.29 -22.03
CA MET A 32 2.91 3.03 -21.33
C MET A 32 2.12 1.88 -21.96
N PRO A 33 2.79 0.82 -22.46
CA PRO A 33 2.11 -0.27 -23.16
C PRO A 33 1.18 -1.06 -22.25
N ASP A 34 0.10 -1.56 -22.85
CA ASP A 34 -0.78 -2.55 -22.22
C ASP A 34 -0.01 -3.84 -21.92
N GLY A 35 -0.38 -4.48 -20.81
CA GLY A 35 0.27 -5.73 -20.38
C GLY A 35 1.51 -5.54 -19.51
N VAL A 36 2.03 -4.31 -19.35
CA VAL A 36 3.16 -4.05 -18.46
C VAL A 36 2.75 -4.24 -17.01
N LYS A 37 3.56 -5.00 -16.25
CA LYS A 37 3.36 -5.19 -14.82
C LYS A 37 3.89 -3.99 -14.03
N VAL A 38 3.01 -3.36 -13.25
CA VAL A 38 3.35 -2.31 -12.29
C VAL A 38 3.32 -2.90 -10.90
N THR A 39 4.37 -2.65 -10.13
CA THR A 39 4.50 -3.17 -8.76
C THR A 39 4.77 -2.03 -7.79
N LEU A 40 4.15 -2.11 -6.62
CA LEU A 40 4.40 -1.24 -5.49
C LEU A 40 5.32 -1.96 -4.51
N MET A 41 6.48 -1.37 -4.26
CA MET A 41 7.51 -1.95 -3.42
C MET A 41 7.81 -1.04 -2.22
N GLU A 42 8.18 -1.63 -1.10
CA GLU A 42 8.69 -0.88 0.04
C GLU A 42 10.13 -0.40 -0.23
N LYS A 43 10.40 0.90 -0.06
CA LYS A 43 11.74 1.49 -0.28
C LYS A 43 12.73 1.06 0.79
N GLU A 44 12.28 1.07 2.03
CA GLU A 44 13.11 0.86 3.21
C GLU A 44 12.81 -0.50 3.85
N GLY A 45 13.85 -1.23 4.23
CA GLY A 45 13.72 -2.57 4.80
C GLY A 45 13.75 -3.68 3.74
N LYS A 46 13.09 -4.81 4.04
CA LYS A 46 13.08 -5.99 3.16
C LYS A 46 12.17 -5.71 1.97
N ARG A 47 12.75 -5.57 0.77
CA ARG A 47 12.02 -5.39 -0.50
C ARG A 47 10.92 -6.44 -0.62
N SER A 48 9.69 -6.01 -0.40
CA SER A 48 8.50 -6.83 -0.50
C SER A 48 7.49 -6.13 -1.39
N THR A 49 6.89 -6.88 -2.30
CA THR A 49 5.80 -6.39 -3.15
C THR A 49 4.56 -6.21 -2.29
N LYS A 50 4.03 -4.98 -2.23
CA LYS A 50 2.82 -4.63 -1.46
C LYS A 50 1.56 -4.66 -2.30
N ALA A 51 1.70 -4.35 -3.59
CA ALA A 51 0.62 -4.41 -4.56
C ALA A 51 1.21 -4.61 -5.96
N GLU A 52 0.42 -5.20 -6.85
CA GLU A 52 0.77 -5.33 -8.26
C GLU A 52 -0.48 -5.21 -9.13
N THR A 53 -0.30 -4.73 -10.34
CA THR A 53 -1.35 -4.63 -11.35
C THR A 53 -0.74 -4.69 -12.74
N ILE A 54 -1.60 -4.80 -13.74
CA ILE A 54 -1.24 -4.71 -15.16
C ILE A 54 -1.75 -3.37 -15.68
N VAL A 55 -0.97 -2.73 -16.54
CA VAL A 55 -1.38 -1.51 -17.26
C VAL A 55 -2.42 -1.86 -18.31
N LYS A 56 -3.45 -1.02 -18.38
CA LYS A 56 -4.46 -1.06 -19.43
C LYS A 56 -4.84 0.36 -19.81
N ASP A 57 -4.86 0.66 -21.10
CA ASP A 57 -5.16 1.97 -21.66
C ASP A 57 -4.29 3.07 -21.00
N GLU A 58 -2.98 2.82 -20.90
CA GLU A 58 -1.97 3.71 -20.28
C GLU A 58 -2.21 4.02 -18.78
N ARG A 59 -3.14 3.31 -18.14
CA ARG A 59 -3.54 3.51 -16.74
C ARG A 59 -3.24 2.30 -15.90
N PHE A 60 -3.05 2.53 -14.61
CA PHE A 60 -2.91 1.46 -13.61
C PHE A 60 -3.69 1.77 -12.34
N GLU A 61 -4.18 0.72 -11.67
CA GLU A 61 -4.86 0.80 -10.38
C GLU A 61 -4.26 -0.24 -9.43
N LEU A 62 -3.42 0.20 -8.50
CA LEU A 62 -2.81 -0.65 -7.47
C LEU A 62 -3.69 -0.68 -6.23
N LYS A 63 -4.05 -1.87 -5.78
CA LYS A 63 -4.80 -2.09 -4.53
C LYS A 63 -3.94 -2.83 -3.53
N GLY A 64 -3.91 -2.35 -2.30
CA GLY A 64 -3.20 -3.02 -1.23
C GLY A 64 -3.74 -2.70 0.15
N ARG A 65 -3.14 -3.31 1.16
CA ARG A 65 -3.47 -3.06 2.57
C ARG A 65 -2.27 -2.41 3.26
N VAL A 66 -2.52 -1.35 4.04
CA VAL A 66 -1.49 -0.79 4.92
C VAL A 66 -1.56 -1.52 6.25
N TRP A 67 -0.64 -2.46 6.49
CA TRP A 67 -0.41 -2.93 7.84
C TRP A 67 0.37 -1.83 8.59
N LYS A 68 -0.32 -1.05 9.44
CA LYS A 68 0.27 -0.02 10.31
C LYS A 68 1.51 -0.58 11.04
N SER A 69 2.64 0.12 11.09
CA SER A 69 2.87 1.17 12.09
C SER A 69 3.90 2.27 11.73
N HIS A 70 4.57 2.21 10.59
CA HIS A 70 5.55 3.23 10.18
C HIS A 70 5.18 3.82 8.82
N ALA A 71 5.31 5.14 8.67
CA ALA A 71 5.24 5.81 7.38
C ALA A 71 6.46 5.41 6.55
N THR A 72 6.44 4.23 5.95
CA THR A 72 7.55 3.74 5.13
C THR A 72 7.43 4.31 3.71
N LEU A 73 8.51 4.89 3.21
CA LEU A 73 8.60 5.36 1.82
C LEU A 73 8.28 4.21 0.86
N THR A 74 7.39 4.45 -0.09
CA THR A 74 6.89 3.43 -1.03
C THR A 74 7.31 3.77 -2.46
N LEU A 75 7.91 2.81 -3.17
CA LEU A 75 8.39 2.93 -4.55
C LEU A 75 7.43 2.29 -5.54
N LEU A 76 7.26 2.94 -6.69
CA LEU A 76 6.56 2.37 -7.84
C LEU A 76 7.61 1.83 -8.83
N ALA A 77 7.55 0.56 -9.18
CA ALA A 77 8.48 -0.04 -10.14
C ALA A 77 7.72 -0.63 -11.33
N THR A 78 8.12 -0.23 -12.54
CA THR A 78 7.77 -0.91 -13.80
C THR A 78 8.88 -1.92 -14.12
N GLN A 79 8.61 -2.88 -15.01
CA GLN A 79 9.53 -4.00 -15.26
C GLN A 79 10.96 -3.59 -15.68
N ASP A 80 11.16 -2.35 -16.14
CA ASP A 80 12.46 -1.86 -16.62
C ASP A 80 13.00 -0.59 -15.92
N CYS A 81 12.20 0.12 -15.11
CA CYS A 81 12.64 1.35 -14.40
C CYS A 81 11.85 1.62 -13.11
N PRO A 82 12.50 1.84 -11.95
CA PRO A 82 11.82 2.33 -10.75
C PRO A 82 11.47 3.82 -10.88
N LEU A 83 10.18 4.14 -10.76
CA LEU A 83 9.65 5.50 -10.66
C LEU A 83 9.57 5.91 -9.18
N TRP A 84 10.32 6.96 -8.84
CA TRP A 84 10.33 7.54 -7.50
C TRP A 84 9.11 8.44 -7.32
N LEU A 85 8.11 8.01 -6.54
CA LEU A 85 7.10 8.93 -6.02
C LEU A 85 7.71 9.64 -4.81
N GLN A 86 8.13 10.89 -5.02
CA GLN A 86 8.59 11.77 -3.95
C GLN A 86 7.42 12.66 -3.55
N TYR A 87 6.98 12.55 -2.30
CA TYR A 87 6.10 13.54 -1.68
C TYR A 87 7.01 14.57 -0.99
N ASP A 88 6.77 15.86 -1.24
CA ASP A 88 7.43 16.98 -0.55
C ASP A 88 7.12 17.00 0.95
#